data_AF-A0A0W0VT80-F1
#
_entry.id   AF-A0A0W0VT80-F1
#
_cell.length_a   1.000
_cell.length_b   1.000
_cell.length_c   1.000
_cell.angle_alpha   90.00
_cell.angle_beta   90.00
_cell.angle_gamma   90.00
#
_symmetry.space_group_name_H-M   'P 1'
#
loop_
_entity.id
_entity.type
_entity.pdbx_description
1 polymer ?
#
loop_
_entity_poly.entity_id
_entity_poly.type
_entity_poly.pdbx_seq_one_letter_code
_entity_poly.pdbx_strand_id
1 'polypeptide(L)'
;MGKYVFLIFASIALVACGRQDETYYRQNPQALQQAVQNCPNKKPADISCAQLVNIAREVNELAYQLQTSPQGFGKSILELQENIAQQQAALQSNPNQPELKSSIEKNKQNLALRLAIVKWLESPES
;
A
#
# COMPACT_ATOMS: atom_id res chain seq x y z
N MET A 1 -12.11 28.93 -27.65
CA MET A 1 -11.42 28.50 -26.42
C MET A 1 -11.52 26.99 -26.12
N GLY A 2 -12.18 26.16 -26.93
CA GLY A 2 -12.27 24.70 -26.70
C GLY A 2 -11.07 23.87 -27.20
N LYS A 3 -10.22 24.42 -28.08
CA LYS A 3 -9.08 23.68 -28.68
C LYS A 3 -7.89 23.47 -27.73
N TYR A 4 -7.68 24.38 -26.78
CA TYR A 4 -6.58 24.26 -25.80
C TYR A 4 -6.92 23.33 -24.63
N VAL A 5 -8.21 23.17 -24.32
CA VAL A 5 -8.67 22.25 -23.26
C VAL A 5 -8.38 20.79 -23.64
N PHE A 6 -8.59 20.43 -24.91
CA PHE A 6 -8.30 19.08 -25.41
C PHE A 6 -6.80 18.71 -25.36
N LEU A 7 -5.91 19.70 -25.57
CA LEU A 7 -4.45 19.49 -25.52
C LEU A 7 -3.93 19.29 -24.08
N ILE A 8 -4.60 19.87 -23.08
CA ILE A 8 -4.22 19.72 -21.67
C ILE A 8 -4.67 18.35 -21.12
N PHE A 9 -5.81 17.81 -21.56
CA PHE A 9 -6.25 16.48 -21.15
C PHE A 9 -5.36 15.35 -21.72
N ALA A 10 -4.78 15.54 -22.91
CA ALA A 10 -3.91 14.53 -23.53
C ALA A 10 -2.57 14.35 -22.79
N SER A 11 -2.04 15.39 -22.15
CA SER A 11 -0.76 15.32 -21.44
C SER A 11 -0.86 14.73 -20.03
N ILE A 12 -2.03 14.80 -19.39
CA ILE A 12 -2.26 14.20 -18.06
C ILE A 12 -2.39 12.66 -18.14
N ALA A 13 -2.76 12.12 -19.29
CA ALA A 13 -2.91 10.66 -19.49
C ALA A 13 -1.57 9.89 -19.48
N LEU A 14 -0.42 10.57 -19.64
CA LEU A 14 0.89 9.91 -19.76
C LEU A 14 1.60 9.62 -18.42
N VAL A 15 1.08 10.14 -17.31
CA VAL A 15 1.70 9.95 -15.97
C VAL A 15 1.09 8.76 -15.22
N ALA A 16 0.14 8.03 -15.82
CA ALA A 16 -0.59 6.94 -15.17
C ALA A 16 0.13 5.57 -15.18
N CYS A 17 1.35 5.47 -15.72
CA CYS A 17 2.17 4.26 -15.53
C CYS A 17 2.73 4.23 -14.11
N GLY A 18 1.95 3.72 -13.18
CA GLY A 18 2.41 3.40 -11.83
C GLY A 18 3.54 2.37 -11.87
N ARG A 19 4.64 2.65 -11.19
CA ARG A 19 5.77 1.72 -11.08
C ARG A 19 5.34 0.47 -10.32
N GLN A 20 5.61 -0.72 -10.87
CA GLN A 20 5.30 -2.00 -10.23
C GLN A 20 6.43 -2.43 -9.28
N ASP A 21 6.65 -1.62 -8.24
CA ASP A 21 7.64 -1.88 -7.20
C ASP A 21 7.05 -2.64 -5.99
N GLU A 22 7.84 -2.82 -4.93
CA GLU A 22 7.37 -3.52 -3.72
C GLU A 22 6.13 -2.89 -3.10
N THR A 23 6.04 -1.55 -3.09
CA THR A 23 4.92 -0.81 -2.50
C THR A 23 3.65 -1.07 -3.29
N TYR A 24 3.74 -1.05 -4.63
CA TYR A 24 2.63 -1.39 -5.50
C TYR A 24 2.05 -2.76 -5.16
N TYR A 25 2.89 -3.81 -5.07
CA TYR A 25 2.40 -5.16 -4.83
C TYR A 25 1.84 -5.36 -3.42
N ARG A 26 2.39 -4.67 -2.41
CA ARG A 26 1.86 -4.66 -1.04
C ARG A 26 0.44 -4.09 -0.97
N GLN A 27 0.15 -3.09 -1.78
CA GLN A 27 -1.15 -2.40 -1.79
C GLN A 27 -2.15 -2.97 -2.82
N ASN A 28 -1.70 -3.89 -3.67
CA ASN A 28 -2.52 -4.52 -4.70
C ASN A 28 -2.41 -6.06 -4.62
N PRO A 29 -3.04 -6.70 -3.60
CA PRO A 29 -2.92 -8.15 -3.37
C PRO A 29 -3.28 -9.02 -4.58
N GLN A 30 -4.25 -8.61 -5.40
CA GLN A 30 -4.62 -9.33 -6.63
C GLN A 30 -3.50 -9.29 -7.68
N ALA A 31 -2.91 -8.11 -7.91
CA ALA A 31 -1.78 -7.97 -8.82
C ALA A 31 -0.56 -8.76 -8.35
N LEU A 32 -0.34 -8.81 -7.03
CA LEU A 32 0.68 -9.64 -6.40
C LEU A 32 0.42 -11.14 -6.63
N GLN A 33 -0.80 -11.62 -6.40
CA GLN A 33 -1.15 -13.01 -6.63
C GLN A 33 -0.88 -13.42 -8.09
N GLN A 34 -1.28 -12.58 -9.04
CA GLN A 34 -1.01 -12.81 -10.46
C GLN A 34 0.50 -12.80 -10.77
N ALA A 35 1.25 -11.85 -10.21
CA ALA A 35 2.70 -11.76 -10.42
C ALA A 35 3.44 -13.00 -9.87
N VAL A 36 3.04 -13.50 -8.69
CA VAL A 36 3.60 -14.72 -8.11
C VAL A 36 3.26 -15.95 -8.93
N GLN A 37 2.01 -16.10 -9.39
CA GLN A 37 1.59 -17.23 -10.22
C GLN A 37 2.34 -17.29 -11.56
N ASN A 38 2.70 -16.14 -12.11
CA ASN A 38 3.39 -16.04 -13.38
C ASN A 38 4.93 -16.16 -13.26
N CYS A 39 5.48 -16.23 -12.05
CA CYS A 39 6.90 -16.43 -11.84
C CYS A 39 7.33 -17.90 -12.09
N PRO A 40 8.48 -18.16 -12.74
CA PRO A 40 9.45 -17.19 -13.26
C PRO A 40 9.17 -16.70 -14.70
N ASN A 41 8.15 -17.24 -15.37
CA ASN A 41 7.90 -17.07 -16.80
C ASN A 41 7.63 -15.62 -17.23
N LYS A 42 6.95 -14.82 -16.40
CA LYS A 42 6.71 -13.38 -16.63
C LYS A 42 7.03 -12.59 -15.37
N LYS A 43 8.32 -12.37 -15.15
CA LYS A 43 8.82 -11.56 -14.04
C LYS A 43 8.65 -10.06 -14.33
N PRO A 44 8.15 -9.24 -13.39
CA PRO A 44 8.17 -7.78 -13.51
C PRO A 44 9.59 -7.20 -13.57
N ALA A 45 9.76 -6.04 -14.20
CA ALA A 45 11.08 -5.46 -14.45
C ALA A 45 11.84 -5.05 -13.17
N ASP A 46 11.12 -4.49 -12.20
CA ASP A 46 11.70 -3.81 -11.02
C ASP A 46 11.77 -4.68 -9.75
N ILE A 47 11.28 -5.92 -9.79
CA ILE A 47 11.21 -6.78 -8.59
C ILE A 47 11.46 -8.25 -8.93
N SER A 48 12.22 -8.95 -8.06
CA SER A 48 12.49 -10.38 -8.21
C SER A 48 11.31 -11.26 -7.76
N CYS A 49 11.22 -12.48 -8.29
CA CYS A 49 10.25 -13.47 -7.82
C CYS A 49 10.43 -13.81 -6.33
N ALA A 50 11.66 -13.78 -5.82
CA ALA A 50 11.92 -13.98 -4.38
C ALA A 50 11.33 -12.85 -3.53
N GLN A 51 11.48 -11.60 -3.97
CA GLN A 51 10.84 -10.45 -3.32
C GLN A 51 9.31 -10.53 -3.40
N LEU A 52 8.74 -10.91 -4.56
CA LEU A 52 7.30 -11.12 -4.71
C LEU A 52 6.77 -12.19 -3.73
N VAL A 53 7.48 -13.31 -3.56
CA VAL A 53 7.10 -14.36 -2.59
C VAL A 53 7.15 -13.83 -1.16
N ASN A 54 8.17 -13.06 -0.80
CA ASN A 54 8.26 -12.45 0.52
C ASN A 54 7.08 -11.50 0.79
N ILE A 55 6.73 -10.66 -0.18
CA ILE A 55 5.58 -9.76 -0.08
C ILE A 55 4.28 -10.57 0.03
N ALA A 56 4.12 -11.63 -0.76
CA ALA A 56 2.94 -12.49 -0.72
C ALA A 56 2.76 -13.17 0.64
N ARG A 57 3.86 -13.59 1.28
CA ARG A 57 3.80 -14.12 2.64
C ARG A 57 3.29 -13.07 3.63
N GLU A 58 3.83 -11.85 3.61
CA GLU A 58 3.39 -10.77 4.52
C GLU A 58 1.91 -10.41 4.29
N VAL A 59 1.47 -10.31 3.04
CA VAL A 59 0.07 -10.06 2.66
C VAL A 59 -0.85 -11.19 3.15
N ASN A 60 -0.43 -12.45 2.98
CA ASN A 60 -1.20 -13.60 3.45
C ASN A 60 -1.28 -13.69 4.97
N GLU A 61 -0.22 -13.34 5.69
CA GLU A 61 -0.22 -13.26 7.16
C GLU A 61 -1.25 -12.24 7.65
N LEU A 62 -1.33 -11.06 7.02
CA LEU A 62 -2.32 -10.06 7.37
C LEU A 62 -3.74 -10.47 6.97
N ALA A 63 -3.92 -11.10 5.81
CA ALA A 63 -5.20 -11.66 5.40
C ALA A 63 -5.69 -12.73 6.40
N TYR A 64 -4.79 -13.58 6.87
CA TYR A 64 -5.09 -14.57 7.91
C TYR A 64 -5.47 -13.92 9.25
N GLN A 65 -4.77 -12.87 9.68
CA GLN A 65 -5.14 -12.11 10.88
C GLN A 65 -6.54 -11.49 10.77
N LEU A 66 -6.87 -10.92 9.61
CA LEU A 66 -8.20 -10.35 9.36
C LEU A 66 -9.27 -11.45 9.42
N GLN A 67 -9.07 -12.59 8.76
CA GLN A 67 -10.04 -13.70 8.77
C GLN A 67 -10.22 -14.34 10.15
N THR A 68 -9.15 -14.47 10.93
CA THR A 68 -9.19 -15.10 12.26
C THR A 68 -9.75 -14.19 13.35
N SER A 69 -9.48 -12.88 13.28
CA SER A 69 -10.00 -11.91 14.23
C SER A 69 -10.29 -10.57 13.56
N PRO A 70 -11.46 -10.42 12.89
CA PRO A 70 -11.80 -9.18 12.21
C PRO A 70 -11.82 -7.96 13.14
N GLN A 71 -12.35 -8.13 14.35
CA GLN A 71 -12.37 -7.08 15.36
C GLN A 71 -10.97 -6.73 15.87
N GLY A 72 -10.11 -7.73 16.10
CA GLY A 72 -8.72 -7.50 16.50
C GLY A 72 -7.92 -6.79 15.41
N PHE A 73 -8.14 -7.18 14.15
CA PHE A 73 -7.55 -6.51 13.00
C PHE A 73 -8.02 -5.05 12.90
N GLY A 74 -9.33 -4.81 13.02
CA GLY A 74 -9.89 -3.45 13.05
C GLY A 74 -9.33 -2.60 14.19
N LYS A 75 -9.18 -3.16 15.38
CA LYS A 75 -8.55 -2.47 16.52
C LYS A 75 -7.11 -2.05 16.19
N SER A 76 -6.32 -2.92 15.57
CA SER A 76 -4.95 -2.59 15.18
C SER A 76 -4.85 -1.44 14.16
N ILE A 77 -5.86 -1.28 13.29
CA ILE A 77 -5.95 -0.15 12.37
C ILE A 77 -6.21 1.15 13.15
N LEU A 78 -7.16 1.12 14.08
CA LEU A 78 -7.48 2.28 14.92
C LEU A 78 -6.29 2.71 15.76
N GLU A 79 -5.57 1.75 16.37
CA GLU A 79 -4.34 2.01 17.13
C GLU A 79 -3.25 2.65 16.24
N LEU A 80 -3.08 2.19 14.99
CA LEU A 80 -2.14 2.83 14.06
C LEU A 80 -2.55 4.26 13.73
N GLN A 81 -3.83 4.51 13.47
CA GLN A 81 -4.34 5.85 13.18
C GLN A 81 -4.15 6.81 14.36
N GLU A 82 -4.46 6.35 15.58
CA GLU A 82 -4.23 7.10 16.81
C GLU A 82 -2.74 7.43 16.99
N ASN A 83 -1.87 6.43 16.86
CA ASN A 83 -0.42 6.63 16.98
C ASN A 83 0.10 7.64 15.96
N ILE A 84 -0.33 7.56 14.69
CA ILE A 84 0.06 8.54 13.67
C ILE A 84 -0.40 9.94 14.06
N ALA A 85 -1.63 10.10 14.54
CA ALA A 85 -2.16 11.40 14.96
C ALA A 85 -1.36 12.01 16.13
N GLN A 86 -1.06 11.20 17.15
CA GLN A 86 -0.23 11.61 18.29
C GLN A 86 1.19 12.02 17.84
N GLN A 87 1.81 11.22 16.97
CA GLN A 87 3.13 11.51 16.43
C GLN A 87 3.15 12.78 15.58
N GLN A 88 2.10 13.03 14.79
CA GLN A 88 1.98 14.26 14.00
C GLN A 88 1.81 15.49 14.89
N ALA A 89 1.02 15.41 15.96
CA ALA A 89 0.89 16.49 16.94
C ALA A 89 2.22 16.78 17.67
N ALA A 90 2.97 15.74 18.03
CA ALA A 90 4.30 15.88 18.61
C ALA A 90 5.28 16.55 17.64
N LEU A 91 5.24 16.19 16.35
CA LEU A 91 6.10 16.77 15.33
C LEU A 91 5.76 18.24 15.03
N GLN A 92 4.47 18.62 15.10
CA GLN A 92 4.06 20.03 15.00
C GLN A 92 4.64 20.87 16.14
N SER A 93 4.71 20.29 17.33
CA SER A 93 5.28 20.95 18.52
C SER A 93 6.80 21.00 18.51
N ASN A 94 7.46 20.03 17.85
CA ASN A 94 8.91 19.98 17.69
C ASN A 94 9.32 19.40 16.31
N PRO A 95 9.55 20.25 15.29
CA PRO A 95 9.75 19.81 13.91
C PRO A 95 11.07 19.09 13.61
N ASN A 96 12.07 19.20 14.49
CA ASN A 96 13.44 18.72 14.26
C ASN A 96 13.65 17.31 14.85
N GLN A 97 12.73 16.40 14.54
CA GLN A 97 12.77 15.01 14.99
C GLN A 97 12.77 14.05 13.80
N PRO A 98 13.95 13.76 13.21
CA PRO A 98 14.04 12.91 12.00
C PRO A 98 13.58 11.47 12.27
N GLU A 99 13.84 10.93 13.46
CA GLU A 99 13.38 9.60 13.86
C GLU A 99 11.84 9.53 13.93
N LEU A 100 11.20 10.58 14.48
CA LEU A 100 9.75 10.68 14.55
C LEU A 100 9.15 10.74 13.14
N LYS A 101 9.76 11.50 12.21
CA LYS A 101 9.34 11.53 10.81
C LYS A 101 9.41 10.15 10.16
N SER A 102 10.51 9.42 10.38
CA SER A 102 10.68 8.06 9.86
C SER A 102 9.66 7.09 10.46
N SER A 103 9.39 7.18 11.77
CA SER A 103 8.37 6.35 12.42
C SER A 103 6.97 6.64 11.90
N ILE A 104 6.61 7.91 11.67
CA ILE A 104 5.31 8.28 11.08
C ILE A 104 5.16 7.63 9.71
N GLU A 105 6.18 7.70 8.88
CA GLU A 105 6.13 7.14 7.53
C GLU A 105 5.98 5.62 7.56
N LYS A 106 6.73 4.93 8.43
CA LYS A 106 6.58 3.49 8.64
C LYS A 106 5.17 3.13 9.11
N ASN A 107 4.60 3.90 10.03
CA ASN A 107 3.24 3.66 10.53
C ASN A 107 2.19 3.89 9.43
N LYS A 108 2.36 4.90 8.58
CA LYS A 108 1.50 5.14 7.41
C LYS A 108 1.57 3.99 6.40
N GLN A 109 2.77 3.46 6.13
CA GLN A 109 2.94 2.31 5.25
C GLN A 109 2.23 1.07 5.81
N ASN A 110 2.38 0.80 7.11
CA ASN A 110 1.67 -0.29 7.79
C ASN A 110 0.14 -0.13 7.74
N LEU A 111 -0.35 1.10 7.96
CA LEU A 111 -1.76 1.42 7.86
C LEU A 111 -2.29 1.19 6.44
N ALA A 112 -1.59 1.69 5.42
CA ALA A 112 -1.98 1.51 4.02
C ALA A 112 -2.03 0.03 3.63
N LEU A 113 -1.06 -0.77 4.08
CA LEU A 113 -1.05 -2.21 3.85
C LEU A 113 -2.26 -2.89 4.49
N ARG A 114 -2.56 -2.62 5.77
CA ARG A 114 -3.74 -3.22 6.45
C ARG A 114 -5.06 -2.83 5.77
N LEU A 115 -5.19 -1.57 5.35
CA LEU A 115 -6.37 -1.11 4.62
C LEU A 115 -6.50 -1.76 3.24
N ALA A 116 -5.39 -2.01 2.54
CA ALA A 116 -5.41 -2.74 1.28
C ALA A 116 -5.92 -4.18 1.44
N ILE A 117 -5.58 -4.85 2.55
CA ILE A 117 -6.12 -6.19 2.88
C ILE A 117 -7.63 -6.14 3.11
N VAL A 118 -8.12 -5.17 3.88
CA VAL A 118 -9.57 -4.98 4.09
C VAL A 118 -10.26 -4.72 2.75
N LYS A 119 -9.75 -3.80 1.93
CA LYS A 119 -10.29 -3.51 0.61
C LYS A 119 -10.38 -4.79 -0.23
N TRP A 120 -9.31 -5.59 -0.25
CA TRP A 120 -9.23 -6.79 -1.07
C TRP A 120 -10.24 -7.88 -0.65
N LEU A 121 -10.37 -8.17 0.65
CA LEU A 121 -11.20 -9.28 1.13
C LEU A 121 -12.68 -8.90 1.32
N GLU A 122 -12.96 -7.67 1.76
CA GLU A 122 -14.31 -7.21 2.09
C GLU A 122 -14.97 -6.43 0.94
N SER A 123 -14.21 -6.09 -0.10
CA SER A 123 -14.72 -5.40 -1.29
C SER A 123 -13.92 -5.79 -2.54
N PRO A 124 -13.87 -7.08 -2.89
CA PRO A 124 -13.14 -7.51 -4.09
C PRO A 124 -13.71 -6.80 -5.32
N GLU A 125 -12.83 -6.17 -6.10
CA GLU A 125 -13.23 -5.59 -7.39
C GLU A 125 -13.76 -6.74 -8.25
N SER A 126 -15.04 -6.63 -8.61
CA SER A 126 -15.83 -7.65 -9.31
C SER A 126 -15.56 -7.62 -10.82
#